data_AF-A0A954R715-F1
#
_entry.id   AF-A0A954R715-F1
#
_cell.length_a   1.000
_cell.length_b   1.000
_cell.length_c   1.000
_cell.angle_alpha   90.00
_cell.angle_beta   90.00
_cell.angle_gamma   90.00
#
_symmetry.space_group_name_H-M   'P 1'
#
loop_
_entity.id
_entity.type
_entity.pdbx_description
1 polymer ?
#
loop_
_entity_poly.entity_id
_entity_poly.type
_entity_poly.pdbx_seq_one_letter_code
_entity_poly.pdbx_strand_id
1 'polypeptide(L)'
;MPLSPDRFKPTFPLDVATIQKMKRAHINGSPRLVMLRFAGRWAGKFRGTRLRPVALLVGPIAGRWHTAEAAVTLSVVGQLIHDSNRHQDQAITKTLRSLELDGKPHYAICLGRFLELKQRLEKELHHDGLLDDRKQSIEQLVDSICLEVCQELCHAAALQDSLATALTSSDETTLSELNEASARVHQRVWQAYQTLSDTADRLAMLLKPGHTRACTTQESQILDRLLEVLRDENAVAKVVDERIRSELPQI
;
A
#
# COMPACT_ATOMS: atom_id res chain seq x y z
N MET A 1 19.97 -12.64 0.41
CA MET A 1 20.40 -11.82 -0.75
C MET A 1 19.89 -10.40 -0.56
N PRO A 2 20.71 -9.34 -0.71
CA PRO A 2 20.20 -7.97 -0.67
C PRO A 2 19.22 -7.77 -1.83
N LEU A 3 18.01 -7.32 -1.52
CA LEU A 3 17.01 -6.96 -2.54
C LEU A 3 17.57 -5.78 -3.33
N SER A 4 17.77 -5.93 -4.64
CA SER A 4 18.16 -4.80 -5.48
C SER A 4 17.13 -3.67 -5.36
N PRO A 5 17.55 -2.41 -5.18
CA PRO A 5 16.66 -1.27 -5.03
C PRO A 5 15.72 -1.09 -6.25
N ASP A 6 16.08 -1.63 -7.42
CA ASP A 6 15.27 -1.59 -8.63
C ASP A 6 14.03 -2.49 -8.63
N ARG A 7 13.87 -3.41 -7.65
CA ARG A 7 12.75 -4.37 -7.67
C ARG A 7 11.45 -3.83 -7.09
N PHE A 8 11.50 -2.73 -6.33
CA PHE A 8 10.36 -2.18 -5.64
C PHE A 8 10.31 -0.67 -5.82
N LYS A 9 9.59 -0.24 -6.86
CA LYS A 9 9.31 1.17 -7.10
C LYS A 9 7.87 1.46 -6.67
N PRO A 10 7.62 2.51 -5.88
CA PRO A 10 6.25 2.93 -5.57
C PRO A 10 5.50 3.26 -6.85
N THR A 11 4.18 3.09 -6.83
CA THR A 11 3.33 3.31 -8.01
C THR A 11 3.31 4.77 -8.43
N PHE A 12 3.46 5.68 -7.47
CA PHE A 12 3.63 7.11 -7.72
C PHE A 12 5.07 7.59 -7.46
N PRO A 13 5.56 8.58 -8.23
CA PRO A 13 4.88 9.24 -9.34
C PRO A 13 4.88 8.40 -10.64
N LEU A 14 3.78 8.48 -11.40
CA LEU A 14 3.69 7.85 -12.72
C LEU A 14 4.59 8.59 -13.72
N ASP A 15 5.32 7.83 -14.54
CA ASP A 15 6.18 8.41 -15.57
C ASP A 15 5.36 9.03 -16.71
N VAL A 16 5.41 10.36 -16.81
CA VAL A 16 4.73 11.15 -17.83
C VAL A 16 5.13 10.72 -19.24
N ALA A 17 6.40 10.35 -19.46
CA ALA A 17 6.86 9.90 -20.76
C ALA A 17 6.19 8.57 -21.17
N THR A 18 6.09 7.64 -20.22
CA THR A 18 5.40 6.36 -20.41
C THR A 18 3.90 6.55 -20.64
N ILE A 19 3.22 7.42 -19.87
CA ILE A 19 1.80 7.76 -20.10
C ILE A 19 1.61 8.30 -21.52
N GLN A 20 2.45 9.25 -21.95
CA GLN A 20 2.35 9.81 -23.29
C GLN A 20 2.60 8.76 -24.38
N LYS A 21 3.57 7.86 -24.18
CA LYS A 21 3.89 6.78 -25.13
C LYS A 21 2.71 5.82 -25.28
N MET A 22 2.15 5.34 -24.16
CA MET A 22 1.00 4.43 -24.16
C MET A 22 -0.26 5.11 -24.71
N LYS A 23 -0.52 6.36 -24.34
CA LYS A 23 -1.61 7.16 -24.91
C LYS A 23 -1.50 7.29 -26.42
N ARG A 24 -0.31 7.58 -26.95
CA ARG A 24 -0.08 7.64 -28.41
C ARG A 24 -0.31 6.28 -29.07
N ALA A 25 0.18 5.19 -28.48
CA ALA A 25 -0.02 3.84 -28.98
C ALA A 25 -1.52 3.48 -29.03
N HIS A 26 -2.25 3.77 -27.96
CA HIS A 26 -3.69 3.49 -27.86
C HIS A 26 -4.52 4.33 -28.86
N ILE A 27 -4.18 5.60 -29.04
CA ILE A 27 -4.83 6.47 -30.04
C ILE A 27 -4.54 5.97 -31.45
N ASN A 28 -3.27 5.67 -31.76
CA ASN A 28 -2.85 5.25 -33.10
C ASN A 28 -3.33 3.83 -33.46
N GLY A 29 -3.56 2.98 -32.47
CA GLY A 29 -4.12 1.63 -32.66
C GLY A 29 -5.62 1.61 -32.95
N SER A 30 -6.32 2.74 -32.83
CA SER A 30 -7.76 2.85 -33.12
C SER A 30 -8.01 3.82 -34.29
N PRO A 31 -8.41 3.32 -35.48
CA PRO A 31 -8.74 4.17 -36.63
C PRO A 31 -9.77 5.27 -36.32
N ARG A 32 -10.74 4.95 -35.46
CA ARG A 32 -11.77 5.89 -34.99
C ARG A 32 -11.17 7.02 -34.16
N LEU A 33 -10.27 6.73 -33.23
CA LEU A 33 -9.62 7.76 -32.40
C LEU A 33 -8.65 8.62 -33.21
N VAL A 34 -7.95 8.04 -34.20
CA VAL A 34 -7.11 8.79 -35.14
C VAL A 34 -7.96 9.80 -35.92
N MET A 35 -9.07 9.37 -36.51
CA MET A 35 -9.99 10.26 -37.24
C MET A 35 -10.58 11.35 -36.33
N LEU A 36 -11.01 10.97 -35.12
CA LEU A 36 -11.55 11.91 -34.13
C LEU A 36 -10.49 12.94 -33.69
N ARG A 37 -9.21 12.55 -33.58
CA ARG A 37 -8.10 13.47 -33.27
C ARG A 37 -7.90 14.51 -34.36
N PHE A 38 -7.88 14.08 -35.62
CA PHE A 38 -7.72 14.99 -36.76
C PHE A 38 -8.92 15.93 -36.87
N ALA A 39 -10.14 15.40 -36.76
CA ALA A 39 -11.37 16.18 -36.79
C ALA A 39 -11.45 17.16 -35.61
N GLY A 40 -11.08 16.74 -34.40
CA GLY A 40 -11.05 17.56 -33.19
C GLY A 40 -9.98 18.67 -33.22
N ARG A 41 -8.78 18.38 -33.73
CA ARG A 41 -7.71 19.39 -33.91
C ARG A 41 -8.06 20.42 -34.99
N TRP A 42 -8.63 19.96 -36.11
CA TRP A 42 -9.11 20.85 -37.15
C TRP A 42 -10.23 21.73 -36.59
N ALA A 43 -11.15 21.13 -35.86
CA ALA A 43 -12.25 21.81 -35.21
C ALA A 43 -11.82 22.89 -34.20
N GLY A 44 -10.83 22.58 -33.36
CA GLY A 44 -10.29 23.52 -32.37
C GLY A 44 -9.71 24.79 -32.99
N LYS A 45 -9.13 24.72 -34.19
CA LYS A 45 -8.60 25.90 -34.90
C LYS A 45 -9.68 26.90 -35.32
N PHE A 46 -10.92 26.47 -35.51
CA PHE A 46 -12.03 27.33 -35.91
C PHE A 46 -12.86 27.86 -34.74
N ARG A 47 -12.61 27.37 -33.52
CA ARG A 47 -13.38 27.70 -32.29
C ARG A 47 -13.27 29.18 -31.87
N GLY A 48 -12.34 29.94 -32.45
CA GLY A 48 -12.15 31.38 -32.23
C GLY A 48 -12.54 32.26 -33.43
N THR A 49 -13.12 31.71 -34.50
CA THR A 49 -13.53 32.49 -35.67
C THR A 49 -14.88 33.18 -35.40
N ARG A 50 -15.04 34.44 -35.81
CA ARG A 50 -16.28 35.24 -35.61
C ARG A 50 -17.49 34.71 -36.42
N LEU A 51 -17.33 33.63 -37.17
CA LEU A 51 -18.36 32.97 -37.96
C LEU A 51 -19.17 32.00 -37.07
N ARG A 52 -20.21 32.53 -36.42
CA ARG A 52 -21.18 31.77 -35.59
C ARG A 52 -21.67 30.43 -36.18
N PRO A 53 -21.99 30.28 -37.49
CA PRO A 53 -22.46 28.99 -38.00
C PRO A 53 -21.38 27.90 -38.04
N VAL A 54 -20.11 28.27 -38.23
CA VAL A 54 -18.99 27.32 -38.23
C VAL A 54 -18.71 26.85 -36.79
N ALA A 55 -18.78 27.74 -35.80
CA ALA A 55 -18.58 27.36 -34.40
C ALA A 55 -19.59 26.32 -33.89
N LEU A 56 -20.86 26.40 -34.33
CA LEU A 56 -21.95 25.48 -33.96
C LEU A 56 -21.75 24.05 -34.49
N LEU A 57 -21.23 23.90 -35.71
CA LEU A 57 -20.96 22.58 -36.31
C LEU A 57 -19.73 21.90 -35.71
N VAL A 58 -18.78 22.71 -35.23
CA VAL A 58 -17.41 22.28 -34.95
C VAL A 58 -17.19 22.03 -33.44
N GLY A 59 -17.94 22.72 -32.58
CA GLY A 59 -17.94 22.53 -31.12
C GLY A 59 -18.22 21.10 -30.64
N PRO A 60 -19.21 20.37 -31.17
CA PRO A 60 -19.52 19.00 -30.76
C PRO A 60 -18.39 18.00 -31.06
N ILE A 61 -17.69 18.18 -32.17
CA ILE A 61 -16.58 17.31 -32.59
C ILE A 61 -15.36 17.54 -31.68
N ALA A 62 -15.04 18.80 -31.38
CA ALA A 62 -14.00 19.15 -30.42
C ALA A 62 -14.32 18.60 -29.02
N GLY A 63 -15.57 18.74 -28.55
CA GLY A 63 -16.03 18.18 -27.28
C GLY A 63 -15.86 16.66 -27.21
N ARG A 64 -16.33 15.93 -28.24
CA ARG A 64 -16.17 14.47 -28.34
C ARG A 64 -14.70 14.04 -28.33
N TRP A 65 -13.83 14.77 -29.01
CA TRP A 65 -12.38 14.51 -28.97
C TRP A 65 -11.84 14.64 -27.55
N HIS A 66 -12.13 15.74 -26.84
CA HIS A 66 -11.65 15.93 -25.48
C HIS A 66 -12.17 14.87 -24.51
N THR A 67 -13.44 14.47 -24.61
CA THR A 67 -13.99 13.38 -23.79
C THR A 67 -13.30 12.05 -24.10
N ALA A 68 -13.10 11.71 -25.38
CA ALA A 68 -12.40 10.49 -25.77
C ALA A 68 -10.93 10.51 -25.33
N GLU A 69 -10.26 11.65 -25.43
CA GLU A 69 -8.88 11.84 -24.98
C GLU A 69 -8.75 11.67 -23.46
N ALA A 70 -9.68 12.22 -22.68
CA ALA A 70 -9.74 12.05 -21.23
C ALA A 70 -9.97 10.58 -20.85
N ALA A 71 -10.91 9.90 -21.54
CA ALA A 71 -11.18 8.48 -21.30
C ALA A 71 -9.96 7.58 -21.60
N VAL A 72 -9.24 7.84 -22.71
CA VAL A 72 -7.99 7.13 -23.03
C VAL A 72 -6.93 7.40 -21.97
N THR A 73 -6.80 8.65 -21.51
CA THR A 73 -5.81 9.00 -20.49
C THR A 73 -6.12 8.28 -19.17
N LEU A 74 -7.39 8.28 -18.73
CA LEU A 74 -7.82 7.56 -17.54
C LEU A 74 -7.57 6.05 -17.65
N SER A 75 -7.89 5.45 -18.80
CA SER A 75 -7.64 4.03 -19.06
C SER A 75 -6.15 3.68 -19.00
N VAL A 76 -5.28 4.50 -19.61
CA VAL A 76 -3.83 4.27 -19.60
C VAL A 76 -3.25 4.42 -18.19
N VAL A 77 -3.69 5.42 -17.45
CA VAL A 77 -3.28 5.64 -16.06
C VAL A 77 -3.72 4.47 -15.17
N GLY A 78 -4.98 4.05 -15.27
CA GLY A 78 -5.50 2.90 -14.51
C GLY A 78 -4.75 1.60 -14.84
N GLN A 79 -4.40 1.38 -16.11
CA GLN A 79 -3.60 0.22 -16.50
C GLN A 79 -2.18 0.27 -15.92
N LEU A 80 -1.53 1.44 -15.95
CA LEU A 80 -0.18 1.61 -15.38
C LEU A 80 -0.15 1.36 -13.87
N ILE A 81 -1.15 1.87 -13.15
CA ILE A 81 -1.32 1.64 -11.71
C ILE A 81 -1.50 0.15 -11.44
N HIS A 82 -2.42 -0.50 -12.16
CA HIS A 82 -2.67 -1.93 -12.00
C HIS A 82 -1.41 -2.78 -12.27
N ASP A 83 -0.68 -2.49 -13.35
CA ASP A 83 0.54 -3.20 -13.69
C ASP A 83 1.66 -2.96 -12.66
N SER A 84 1.77 -1.73 -12.14
CA SER A 84 2.71 -1.38 -11.08
C SER A 84 2.42 -2.15 -9.78
N ASN A 85 1.18 -2.08 -9.29
CA ASN A 85 0.76 -2.76 -8.07
C ASN A 85 0.95 -4.27 -8.20
N ARG A 86 0.59 -4.84 -9.36
CA ARG A 86 0.82 -6.27 -9.65
C ARG A 86 2.29 -6.65 -9.62
N HIS A 87 3.19 -5.82 -10.14
CA HIS A 87 4.63 -6.09 -10.07
C HIS A 87 5.16 -6.06 -8.64
N GLN A 88 4.72 -5.09 -7.84
CA GLN A 88 5.09 -5.01 -6.43
C GLN A 88 4.59 -6.25 -5.67
N ASP A 89 3.33 -6.63 -5.84
CA ASP A 89 2.72 -7.80 -5.19
C ASP A 89 3.45 -9.09 -5.55
N GLN A 90 3.85 -9.25 -6.81
CA GLN A 90 4.68 -10.36 -7.25
C GLN A 90 6.06 -10.35 -6.59
N ALA A 91 6.66 -9.18 -6.42
CA ALA A 91 7.95 -9.06 -5.75
C ALA A 91 7.83 -9.42 -4.26
N ILE A 92 6.78 -8.95 -3.55
CA ILE A 92 6.49 -9.34 -2.17
C ILE A 92 6.27 -10.86 -2.07
N THR A 93 5.47 -11.42 -2.98
CA THR A 93 5.20 -12.87 -3.02
C THR A 93 6.47 -13.69 -3.23
N LYS A 94 7.41 -13.22 -4.06
CA LYS A 94 8.71 -13.87 -4.24
C LYS A 94 9.53 -13.85 -2.95
N THR A 95 9.55 -12.72 -2.23
CA THR A 95 10.24 -12.62 -0.95
C THR A 95 9.61 -13.54 0.10
N LEU A 96 8.27 -13.58 0.17
CA LEU A 96 7.54 -14.49 1.06
C LEU A 96 7.99 -15.94 0.83
N ARG A 97 7.97 -16.41 -0.43
CA ARG A 97 8.43 -17.76 -0.77
C ARG A 97 9.90 -18.01 -0.43
N SER A 98 10.77 -17.01 -0.60
CA SER A 98 12.17 -17.12 -0.19
C SER A 98 12.27 -17.36 1.32
N LEU A 99 11.57 -16.56 2.12
CA LEU A 99 11.56 -16.70 3.58
C LEU A 99 11.01 -18.07 4.02
N GLU A 100 10.00 -18.61 3.33
CA GLU A 100 9.51 -19.98 3.60
C GLU A 100 10.57 -21.04 3.29
N LEU A 101 11.23 -20.95 2.13
CA LEU A 101 12.27 -21.88 1.71
C LEU A 101 13.51 -21.81 2.62
N ASP A 102 13.81 -20.63 3.14
CA ASP A 102 14.92 -20.37 4.07
C ASP A 102 14.57 -20.81 5.52
N GLY A 103 13.41 -21.44 5.74
CA GLY A 103 13.01 -21.95 7.05
C GLY A 103 12.51 -20.88 8.03
N LYS A 104 12.05 -19.73 7.51
CA LYS A 104 11.58 -18.56 8.28
C LYS A 104 10.08 -18.28 8.06
N PRO A 105 9.18 -19.25 8.34
CA PRO A 105 7.77 -19.14 7.98
C PRO A 105 7.04 -18.03 8.74
N HIS A 106 7.49 -17.65 9.94
CA HIS A 106 6.87 -16.59 10.72
C HIS A 106 7.04 -15.20 10.08
N TYR A 107 8.22 -14.90 9.52
CA TYR A 107 8.41 -13.67 8.75
C TYR A 107 7.65 -13.69 7.43
N ALA A 108 7.55 -14.86 6.78
CA ALA A 108 6.73 -15.04 5.59
C ALA A 108 5.23 -14.76 5.86
N ILE A 109 4.68 -15.32 6.95
CA ILE A 109 3.29 -15.06 7.38
C ILE A 109 3.09 -13.58 7.69
N CYS A 110 4.04 -12.95 8.39
CA CYS A 110 3.98 -11.52 8.68
C CYS A 110 3.90 -10.70 7.39
N LEU A 111 4.79 -10.96 6.44
CA LEU A 111 4.81 -10.29 5.13
C LEU A 111 3.52 -10.54 4.33
N GLY A 112 2.95 -11.74 4.42
CA GLY A 112 1.66 -12.08 3.82
C GLY A 112 0.50 -11.20 4.33
N ARG A 113 0.46 -10.92 5.64
CA ARG A 113 -0.54 -10.02 6.22
C ARG A 113 -0.39 -8.58 5.73
N PHE A 114 0.83 -8.10 5.52
CA PHE A 114 1.08 -6.78 4.93
C PHE A 114 0.61 -6.74 3.47
N LEU A 115 0.85 -7.80 2.70
CA LEU A 115 0.37 -7.90 1.33
C LEU A 115 -1.17 -7.86 1.26
N GLU A 116 -1.86 -8.58 2.13
CA GLU A 116 -3.32 -8.56 2.21
C GLU A 116 -3.86 -7.17 2.55
N LEU A 117 -3.25 -6.48 3.53
CA LEU A 117 -3.62 -5.11 3.89
C LEU A 117 -3.40 -4.13 2.73
N LYS A 118 -2.27 -4.23 2.03
CA LYS A 118 -1.96 -3.43 0.84
C LYS A 118 -3.03 -3.62 -0.23
N GLN A 119 -3.33 -4.87 -0.60
CA GLN A 119 -4.34 -5.19 -1.61
C GLN A 119 -5.75 -4.69 -1.23
N ARG A 120 -6.10 -4.76 0.06
CA ARG A 120 -7.36 -4.19 0.56
C ARG A 120 -7.39 -2.66 0.39
N LEU A 121 -6.33 -1.98 0.83
CA LEU A 121 -6.20 -0.52 0.73
C LEU A 121 -6.27 -0.05 -0.71
N GLU A 122 -5.54 -0.70 -1.62
CA GLU A 122 -5.56 -0.38 -3.05
C GLU A 122 -6.95 -0.57 -3.66
N LYS A 123 -7.62 -1.67 -3.34
CA LYS A 123 -8.99 -1.92 -3.82
C LYS A 123 -9.96 -0.83 -3.37
N GLU A 124 -9.82 -0.36 -2.14
CA GLU A 124 -10.66 0.72 -1.60
C GLU A 124 -10.30 2.10 -2.20
N LEU A 125 -9.01 2.40 -2.38
CA LEU A 125 -8.53 3.64 -3.01
C LEU A 125 -9.02 3.79 -4.46
N HIS A 126 -9.00 2.69 -5.21
CA HIS A 126 -9.33 2.64 -6.63
C HIS A 126 -10.79 2.32 -6.94
N HIS A 127 -11.65 2.18 -5.92
CA HIS A 127 -13.04 1.71 -6.09
C HIS A 127 -13.88 2.54 -7.07
N ASP A 128 -13.72 3.87 -7.05
CA ASP A 128 -14.48 4.82 -7.88
C ASP A 128 -13.74 5.22 -9.18
N GLY A 129 -12.51 4.72 -9.38
CA GLY A 129 -11.65 5.06 -10.52
C GLY A 129 -11.18 6.53 -10.56
N LEU A 130 -11.49 7.33 -9.53
CA LEU A 130 -11.07 8.73 -9.44
C LEU A 130 -9.81 8.83 -8.59
N LEU A 131 -8.71 9.26 -9.20
CA LEU A 131 -7.44 9.52 -8.53
C LEU A 131 -7.30 11.01 -8.23
N ASP A 132 -7.46 11.37 -6.97
CA ASP A 132 -7.08 12.68 -6.44
C ASP A 132 -5.66 12.63 -5.85
N ASP A 133 -5.08 13.81 -5.59
CA ASP A 133 -3.72 13.91 -5.05
C ASP A 133 -3.58 13.24 -3.68
N ARG A 134 -4.69 13.16 -2.91
CA ARG A 134 -4.70 12.55 -1.59
C ARG A 134 -4.62 11.02 -1.67
N LYS A 135 -5.37 10.39 -2.58
CA LYS A 135 -5.31 8.96 -2.86
C LYS A 135 -3.94 8.57 -3.37
N GLN A 136 -3.35 9.37 -4.28
CA GLN A 136 -1.99 9.15 -4.76
C GLN A 136 -0.98 9.21 -3.61
N SER A 137 -1.11 10.19 -2.71
CA SER A 137 -0.24 10.31 -1.53
C SER A 137 -0.40 9.14 -0.56
N ILE A 138 -1.64 8.67 -0.33
CA ILE A 138 -1.89 7.50 0.52
C ILE A 138 -1.31 6.24 -0.12
N GLU A 139 -1.53 6.00 -1.41
CA GLU A 139 -0.99 4.85 -2.13
C GLU A 139 0.54 4.83 -2.09
N GLN A 140 1.18 5.97 -2.33
CA GLN A 140 2.63 6.10 -2.22
C GLN A 140 3.15 5.74 -0.82
N LEU A 141 2.47 6.21 0.24
CA LEU A 141 2.84 5.87 1.62
C LEU A 141 2.66 4.39 1.91
N VAL A 142 1.56 3.78 1.45
CA VAL A 142 1.28 2.35 1.63
C VAL A 142 2.35 1.52 0.93
N ASP A 143 2.68 1.85 -0.32
CA ASP A 143 3.74 1.19 -1.09
C ASP A 143 5.10 1.30 -0.40
N SER A 144 5.47 2.50 0.05
CA SER A 144 6.72 2.73 0.76
C SER A 144 6.79 1.95 2.07
N ILE A 145 5.74 1.95 2.89
CA ILE A 145 5.73 1.18 4.14
C ILE A 145 5.87 -0.31 3.85
N CYS A 146 5.14 -0.84 2.86
CA CYS A 146 5.22 -2.27 2.52
C CYS A 146 6.63 -2.65 2.01
N LEU A 147 7.29 -1.77 1.28
CA LEU A 147 8.68 -1.96 0.85
C LEU A 147 9.63 -1.99 2.06
N GLU A 148 9.58 -0.99 2.92
CA GLU A 148 10.44 -0.91 4.10
C GLU A 148 10.25 -2.12 5.02
N VAL A 149 8.99 -2.52 5.27
CA VAL A 149 8.68 -3.73 6.05
C VAL A 149 9.26 -4.99 5.41
N CYS A 150 9.21 -5.12 4.08
CA CYS A 150 9.81 -6.24 3.37
C CYS A 150 11.33 -6.31 3.63
N GLN A 151 12.02 -5.17 3.62
CA GLN A 151 13.46 -5.10 3.91
C GLN A 151 13.77 -5.39 5.37
N GLU A 152 13.00 -4.81 6.30
CA GLU A 152 13.12 -5.01 7.73
C GLU A 152 12.91 -6.48 8.13
N LEU A 153 11.94 -7.17 7.53
CA LEU A 153 11.71 -8.61 7.77
C LEU A 153 12.85 -9.48 7.23
N CYS A 154 13.41 -9.13 6.06
CA CYS A 154 14.61 -9.81 5.56
C CYS A 154 15.82 -9.56 6.48
N HIS A 155 15.94 -8.37 7.04
CA HIS A 155 16.97 -8.05 8.02
C HIS A 155 16.78 -8.80 9.34
N ALA A 156 15.55 -8.90 9.84
CA ALA A 156 15.20 -9.70 11.02
C ALA A 156 15.58 -11.18 10.82
N ALA A 157 15.32 -11.73 9.63
CA ALA A 157 15.70 -13.09 9.28
C ALA A 157 17.23 -13.29 9.37
N ALA A 158 18.01 -12.36 8.82
CA ALA A 158 19.47 -12.40 8.88
C ALA A 158 20.02 -12.22 10.31
N LEU A 159 19.40 -11.36 11.12
CA LEU A 159 19.72 -11.20 12.54
C LEU A 159 19.47 -12.49 13.31
N GLN A 160 18.39 -13.22 13.00
CA GLN A 160 18.10 -14.51 13.63
C GLN A 160 19.19 -15.56 13.34
N ASP A 161 19.73 -15.56 12.11
CA ASP A 161 20.85 -16.46 11.76
C ASP A 161 22.15 -16.09 12.48
N SER A 162 22.37 -14.78 12.65
CA SER A 162 23.51 -14.26 13.42
C SER A 162 23.38 -14.58 14.91
N LEU A 163 22.18 -14.46 15.48
CA LEU A 163 21.87 -14.86 16.85
C LEU A 163 22.11 -16.35 17.08
N ALA A 164 21.64 -17.21 16.17
CA ALA A 164 21.88 -18.65 16.24
C ALA A 164 23.37 -18.98 16.25
N THR A 165 24.17 -18.24 15.49
CA THR A 165 25.64 -18.40 15.46
C THR A 165 26.29 -17.88 16.74
N ALA A 166 25.91 -16.69 17.22
CA ALA A 166 26.47 -16.09 18.44
C ALA A 166 26.14 -16.92 19.70
N LEU A 167 24.99 -17.60 19.74
CA LEU A 167 24.63 -18.52 20.82
C LEU A 167 25.63 -19.68 20.94
N THR A 168 26.24 -20.09 19.83
CA THR A 168 27.27 -21.15 19.83
C THR A 168 28.66 -20.65 20.25
N SER A 169 28.94 -19.34 20.11
CA SER A 169 30.24 -18.74 20.45
C SER A 169 30.33 -18.21 21.88
N SER A 170 29.24 -18.22 22.65
CA SER A 170 29.17 -17.76 24.07
C SER A 170 29.66 -16.32 24.31
N ASP A 171 29.53 -15.45 23.30
CA ASP A 171 29.85 -14.02 23.45
C ASP A 171 28.60 -13.25 23.91
N GLU A 172 28.52 -13.00 25.22
CA GLU A 172 27.39 -12.32 25.85
C GLU A 172 27.17 -10.90 25.33
N THR A 173 28.26 -10.19 24.97
CA THR A 173 28.14 -8.81 24.48
C THR A 173 27.49 -8.75 23.10
N THR A 174 27.98 -9.58 22.17
CA THR A 174 27.40 -9.70 20.83
C THR A 174 25.96 -10.23 20.88
N LEU A 175 25.66 -11.15 21.80
CA LEU A 175 24.28 -11.64 22.01
C LEU A 175 23.32 -10.54 22.46
N SER A 176 23.74 -9.69 23.40
CA SER A 176 22.92 -8.57 23.88
C SER A 176 22.62 -7.58 22.75
N GLU A 177 23.65 -7.18 21.99
CA GLU A 177 23.52 -6.24 20.88
C GLU A 177 22.58 -6.76 19.78
N LEU A 178 22.72 -8.04 19.42
CA LEU A 178 21.86 -8.67 18.41
C LEU A 178 20.41 -8.81 18.88
N ASN A 179 20.18 -9.11 20.17
CA ASN A 179 18.83 -9.15 20.75
C ASN A 179 18.17 -7.76 20.75
N GLU A 180 18.90 -6.71 21.12
CA GLU A 180 18.40 -5.34 21.03
C GLU A 180 18.11 -4.90 19.60
N ALA A 181 18.96 -5.28 18.64
CA ALA A 181 18.70 -5.05 17.22
C ALA A 181 17.43 -5.77 16.75
N SER A 182 17.26 -7.05 17.11
CA SER A 182 16.05 -7.83 16.77
C SER A 182 14.78 -7.21 17.37
N ALA A 183 14.82 -6.81 18.64
CA ALA A 183 13.69 -6.17 19.31
C ALA A 183 13.29 -4.85 18.61
N ARG A 184 14.26 -4.03 18.22
CA ARG A 184 14.02 -2.77 17.47
C ARG A 184 13.37 -3.02 16.11
N VAL A 185 13.80 -4.05 15.38
CA VAL A 185 13.20 -4.42 14.10
C VAL A 185 11.75 -4.85 14.30
N HIS A 186 11.47 -5.75 15.25
CA HIS A 186 10.11 -6.19 15.55
C HIS A 186 9.19 -5.04 15.97
N GLN A 187 9.68 -4.10 16.78
CA GLN A 187 8.92 -2.93 17.18
C GLN A 187 8.55 -2.05 15.98
N ARG A 188 9.49 -1.81 15.06
CA ARG A 188 9.23 -1.02 13.84
C ARG A 188 8.23 -1.70 12.92
N VAL A 189 8.36 -3.01 12.70
CA VAL A 189 7.40 -3.79 11.91
C VAL A 189 6.00 -3.75 12.55
N TRP A 190 5.91 -3.88 13.87
CA TRP A 190 4.64 -3.79 14.59
C TRP A 190 3.98 -2.40 14.45
N GLN A 191 4.75 -1.33 14.60
CA GLN A 191 4.25 0.03 14.40
C GLN A 191 3.77 0.28 12.96
N ALA A 192 4.49 -0.25 11.97
CA ALA A 192 4.07 -0.20 10.57
C ALA A 192 2.75 -0.93 10.34
N TYR A 193 2.57 -2.09 10.95
CA TYR A 193 1.32 -2.86 10.88
C TYR A 193 0.15 -2.09 11.47
N GLN A 194 0.31 -1.56 12.70
CA GLN A 194 -0.73 -0.76 13.35
C GLN A 194 -1.11 0.46 12.50
N THR A 195 -0.12 1.16 11.96
CA THR A 195 -0.35 2.35 11.12
C THR A 195 -1.13 2.01 9.85
N LEU A 196 -0.78 0.92 9.16
CA LEU A 196 -1.49 0.49 7.96
C LEU A 196 -2.90 -0.02 8.27
N SER A 197 -3.07 -0.76 9.36
CA SER A 197 -4.39 -1.23 9.80
C SER A 197 -5.31 -0.05 10.14
N ASP A 198 -4.83 0.90 10.94
CA ASP A 198 -5.57 2.13 11.27
C ASP A 198 -5.92 2.92 10.02
N THR A 199 -5.00 2.99 9.05
CA THR A 199 -5.25 3.64 7.76
C THR A 199 -6.34 2.93 6.98
N ALA A 200 -6.34 1.59 6.96
CA ALA A 200 -7.36 0.79 6.29
C ALA A 200 -8.75 0.98 6.91
N ASP A 201 -8.84 0.99 8.24
CA ASP A 201 -10.11 1.16 8.93
C ASP A 201 -10.67 2.59 8.79
N ARG A 202 -9.77 3.58 8.72
CA ARG A 202 -10.13 5.01 8.60
C ARG A 202 -10.17 5.51 7.16
N LEU A 203 -9.86 4.68 6.16
CA LEU A 203 -9.71 5.11 4.78
C LEU A 203 -10.97 5.82 4.25
N ALA A 204 -12.15 5.30 4.55
CA ALA A 204 -13.41 5.93 4.16
C ALA A 204 -13.61 7.35 4.76
N MET A 205 -13.14 7.57 5.99
CA MET A 205 -13.18 8.90 6.63
C MET A 205 -12.13 9.84 6.03
N LEU A 206 -10.95 9.30 5.68
CA LEU A 206 -9.89 10.05 5.01
C LEU A 206 -10.30 10.49 3.61
N LEU A 207 -11.02 9.65 2.86
CA LEU A 207 -11.43 9.95 1.48
C LEU A 207 -12.66 10.87 1.39
N LYS A 208 -13.49 10.97 2.45
CA LYS A 208 -14.68 11.84 2.47
C LYS A 208 -14.86 12.52 3.84
N PRO A 209 -14.12 13.61 4.14
CA PRO A 209 -14.34 14.37 5.37
C PRO A 209 -15.74 15.02 5.33
N GLY A 210 -16.69 14.43 6.04
CA GLY A 210 -18.10 14.84 6.06
C GLY A 210 -19.10 13.70 5.88
N HIS A 211 -18.66 12.52 5.44
CA HIS A 211 -19.46 11.30 5.55
C HIS A 211 -19.04 10.58 6.83
N THR A 212 -19.71 10.90 7.94
CA THR A 212 -19.81 9.96 9.06
C THR A 212 -20.39 8.69 8.45
N ARG A 213 -19.56 7.67 8.21
CA ARG A 213 -20.07 6.30 8.11
C ARG A 213 -20.94 6.14 9.36
N ALA A 214 -22.18 5.72 9.18
CA ALA A 214 -22.92 5.09 10.27
C ALA A 214 -22.03 3.95 10.73
N CYS A 215 -21.21 4.24 11.74
CA CYS A 215 -20.34 3.29 12.39
C CYS A 215 -21.29 2.19 12.82
N THR A 216 -21.01 0.97 12.39
CA THR A 216 -21.46 -0.26 13.04
C THR A 216 -21.00 -0.17 14.49
N THR A 217 -21.76 0.59 15.28
CA THR A 217 -21.44 0.96 16.67
C THR A 217 -21.55 -0.23 17.60
N GLN A 218 -21.96 -1.39 17.06
CA GLN A 218 -22.20 -2.61 17.80
C GLN A 218 -20.97 -3.54 17.84
N GLU A 219 -20.06 -3.50 16.86
CA GLU A 219 -18.86 -4.36 16.85
C GLU A 219 -17.65 -3.71 17.55
N SER A 220 -17.49 -2.38 17.46
CA SER A 220 -16.44 -1.65 18.19
C SER A 220 -16.60 -1.75 19.71
N GLN A 221 -17.84 -1.71 20.21
CA GLN A 221 -18.10 -1.85 21.65
C GLN A 221 -17.77 -3.26 22.16
N ILE A 222 -17.84 -4.29 21.31
CA ILE A 222 -17.48 -5.65 21.71
C ILE A 222 -15.96 -5.79 21.81
N LEU A 223 -15.21 -5.25 20.85
CA LEU A 223 -13.75 -5.28 20.90
C LEU A 223 -13.19 -4.45 22.06
N ASP A 224 -13.73 -3.26 22.31
CA ASP A 224 -13.32 -2.41 23.44
C ASP A 224 -13.66 -3.08 24.79
N ARG A 225 -14.81 -3.74 24.89
CA ARG A 225 -15.21 -4.51 26.08
C ARG A 225 -14.38 -5.78 26.27
N LEU A 226 -13.99 -6.46 25.18
CA LEU A 226 -13.07 -7.60 25.23
C LEU A 226 -11.64 -7.17 25.62
N LEU A 227 -11.21 -5.98 25.19
CA LEU A 227 -9.92 -5.38 25.58
C LEU A 227 -9.91 -4.91 27.03
N GLU A 228 -11.02 -4.37 27.55
CA GLU A 228 -11.19 -4.09 28.98
C GLU A 228 -11.14 -5.39 29.80
N VAL A 229 -11.90 -6.42 29.41
CA VAL A 229 -11.89 -7.72 30.11
C VAL A 229 -10.50 -8.37 30.09
N LEU A 230 -9.76 -8.30 28.97
CA LEU A 230 -8.38 -8.80 28.91
C LEU A 230 -7.38 -7.98 29.75
N ARG A 231 -7.62 -6.67 29.94
CA ARG A 231 -6.80 -5.82 30.82
C ARG A 231 -7.08 -6.13 32.29
N ASP A 232 -8.34 -6.33 32.64
CA ASP A 232 -8.77 -6.69 34.00
C ASP A 232 -8.26 -8.09 34.38
N GLU A 233 -8.38 -9.07 33.48
CA GLU A 233 -7.81 -10.42 33.66
C GLU A 233 -6.27 -10.38 33.81
N ASN A 234 -5.57 -9.55 33.02
CA ASN A 234 -4.11 -9.39 33.17
C ASN A 234 -3.73 -8.70 34.48
N ALA A 235 -4.54 -7.75 34.97
CA ALA A 235 -4.30 -7.10 36.26
C ALA A 235 -4.49 -8.09 37.41
N VAL A 236 -5.53 -8.93 37.35
CA VAL A 236 -5.76 -10.01 38.32
C VAL A 236 -4.63 -11.04 38.26
N ALA A 237 -4.20 -11.46 37.06
CA ALA A 237 -3.10 -12.39 36.90
C ALA A 237 -1.80 -11.85 37.49
N LYS A 238 -1.50 -10.55 37.31
CA LYS A 238 -0.33 -9.91 37.93
C LYS A 238 -0.42 -9.85 39.46
N VAL A 239 -1.59 -9.52 40.01
CA VAL A 239 -1.79 -9.49 41.47
C VAL A 239 -1.66 -10.89 42.07
N VAL A 240 -2.18 -11.91 41.38
CA VAL A 240 -2.03 -13.32 41.80
C VAL A 240 -0.57 -13.76 41.70
N ASP A 241 0.15 -13.40 40.65
CA ASP A 241 1.57 -13.75 40.46
C ASP A 241 2.47 -13.03 41.49
N GLU A 242 2.20 -11.76 41.79
CA GLU A 242 2.87 -11.02 42.87
C GLU A 242 2.58 -11.64 44.25
N ARG A 243 1.33 -12.08 44.48
CA ARG A 243 0.94 -12.73 45.74
C ARG A 243 1.60 -14.10 45.91
N ILE A 244 1.62 -14.93 44.86
CA ILE A 244 2.31 -16.22 44.85
C ILE A 244 3.82 -16.01 45.08
N ARG A 245 4.42 -14.99 44.45
CA ARG A 245 5.83 -14.64 44.65
C ARG A 245 6.11 -14.10 46.07
N SER A 246 5.13 -13.48 46.73
CA SER A 246 5.25 -13.01 48.13
C SER A 246 5.01 -14.10 49.18
N GLU A 247 4.27 -15.16 48.84
CA GLU A 247 3.92 -16.28 49.74
C GLU A 247 4.87 -17.48 49.61
N LEU A 248 5.72 -17.52 48.56
CA LEU A 248 6.78 -18.52 48.41
C LEU A 248 8.02 -18.14 49.24
N PRO A 249 8.48 -18.98 50.20
CA PRO A 249 9.72 -18.73 50.93
C PRO A 249 10.91 -18.76 49.97
N GLN A 250 11.78 -17.75 50.06
CA GLN A 250 13.06 -17.72 49.35
C GLN A 250 13.88 -18.95 49.78
N ILE A 251 14.13 -19.86 48.84
CA ILE A 251 15.13 -20.94 48.95
C ILE A 251 16.33 -20.54 48.09
#